data_AF-A0A956KPF5-F1
#
_entry.id   AF-A0A956KPF5-F1
#
_cell.length_a   1.000
_cell.length_b   1.000
_cell.length_c   1.000
_cell.angle_alpha   90.00
_cell.angle_beta   90.00
_cell.angle_gamma   90.00
#
_symmetry.space_group_name_H-M   'P 1'
#
loop_
_entity.id
_entity.type
_entity.pdbx_description
1 polymer ?
#
loop_
_entity_poly.entity_id
_entity_poly.type
_entity_poly.pdbx_seq_one_letter_code
_entity_poly.pdbx_strand_id
1 'polypeptide(L)'
;RRSELEVDGQRLALARQQFHLFAQLCVHACHYPGEFVALRDIPGLDSGHRQALGRVRKSFDEQLPGFWKQVAVRDGAGGVRLSVRPRDISVDPAMYEGDADMRALAEALE
;
A
#
# COMPACT_ATOMS: atom_id res chain seq x y z
N ARG A 1 12.40 -8.21 -9.19
CA ARG A 1 11.35 -7.66 -10.08
C ARG A 1 10.70 -6.47 -9.36
N ARG A 2 10.52 -5.33 -10.05
CA ARG A 2 9.79 -4.17 -9.52
C ARG A 2 8.33 -4.27 -9.94
N SER A 3 7.44 -3.78 -9.09
CA SER A 3 6.01 -3.65 -9.35
C SER A 3 5.69 -2.18 -9.62
N GLU A 4 4.84 -1.93 -10.60
CA GLU A 4 4.43 -0.58 -10.98
C GLU A 4 3.18 -0.16 -10.19
N LEU A 5 3.18 1.08 -9.72
CA LEU A 5 2.07 1.74 -9.06
C LEU A 5 1.86 3.09 -9.76
N GLU A 6 0.62 3.46 -10.05
CA GLU A 6 0.30 4.81 -10.53
C GLU A 6 -0.37 5.61 -9.41
N VAL A 7 0.09 6.86 -9.22
CA VAL A 7 -0.45 7.81 -8.25
C VAL A 7 -0.61 9.15 -8.93
N ASP A 8 -1.84 9.66 -9.00
CA ASP A 8 -2.16 10.95 -9.65
C ASP A 8 -1.56 11.08 -11.07
N GLY A 9 -1.55 9.98 -11.84
CA GLY A 9 -0.98 9.91 -13.19
C GLY A 9 0.56 9.74 -13.24
N GLN A 10 1.23 9.67 -12.09
CA GLN A 10 2.67 9.41 -12.00
C GLN A 10 2.94 7.94 -11.72
N ARG A 11 3.81 7.32 -12.51
CA ARG A 11 4.25 5.93 -12.31
C ARG A 11 5.42 5.84 -11.34
N LEU A 12 5.28 4.96 -10.36
CA LEU A 12 6.29 4.61 -9.36
C LEU A 12 6.67 3.15 -9.52
N ALA A 13 7.96 2.85 -9.36
CA ALA A 13 8.46 1.49 -9.34
C ALA A 13 8.87 1.10 -7.92
N LEU A 14 8.14 0.16 -7.32
CA LEU A 14 8.39 -0.32 -5.97
C LEU A 14 9.01 -1.73 -6.00
N ALA A 15 9.78 -2.07 -4.97
CA ALA A 15 10.15 -3.46 -4.77
C ALA A 15 8.89 -4.29 -4.47
N ARG A 16 8.81 -5.55 -4.92
CA ARG A 16 7.62 -6.41 -4.75
C ARG A 16 7.05 -6.40 -3.32
N GLN A 17 7.92 -6.54 -2.31
CA GLN A 17 7.50 -6.51 -0.90
C GLN A 17 6.92 -5.15 -0.46
N GLN A 18 7.50 -4.05 -0.94
CA GLN A 18 7.00 -2.70 -0.65
C GLN A 18 5.65 -2.45 -1.31
N PHE A 19 5.52 -2.88 -2.57
CA PHE A 19 4.27 -2.84 -3.30
C PHE A 19 3.19 -3.63 -2.58
N HIS A 20 3.47 -4.88 -2.19
CA HIS A 20 2.50 -5.74 -1.49
C HIS A 20 2.05 -5.11 -0.17
N LEU A 21 2.98 -4.59 0.63
CA LEU A 21 2.63 -3.86 1.87
C LEU A 21 1.70 -2.67 1.57
N PHE A 22 2.02 -1.87 0.57
CA PHE A 22 1.18 -0.72 0.21
C PHE A 22 -0.20 -1.15 -0.30
N ALA A 23 -0.27 -2.21 -1.11
CA ALA A 23 -1.53 -2.76 -1.60
C ALA A 23 -2.42 -3.27 -0.46
N GLN A 24 -1.86 -3.96 0.54
CA GLN A 24 -2.62 -4.38 1.73
C GLN A 24 -3.15 -3.18 2.53
N LEU A 25 -2.38 -2.09 2.61
CA LEU A 25 -2.86 -0.85 3.23
C LEU A 25 -4.03 -0.23 2.44
N CYS A 26 -4.00 -0.32 1.10
CA CYS A 26 -5.11 0.10 0.25
C CYS A 26 -6.35 -0.79 0.46
N VAL A 27 -6.20 -2.11 0.49
CA VAL A 27 -7.28 -3.06 0.82
C VAL A 27 -7.93 -2.72 2.16
N HIS A 28 -7.12 -2.52 3.19
CA HIS A 28 -7.63 -2.12 4.51
C HIS A 28 -8.38 -0.80 4.45
N ALA A 29 -7.86 0.20 3.73
CA ALA A 29 -8.52 1.50 3.58
C ALA A 29 -9.85 1.42 2.80
N CYS A 30 -9.98 0.46 1.88
CA CYS A 30 -11.23 0.19 1.17
C CYS A 30 -12.30 -0.45 2.07
N HIS A 31 -11.94 -1.49 2.82
CA HIS A 31 -12.88 -2.20 3.69
C HIS A 31 -13.21 -1.45 4.99
N TYR A 32 -12.23 -0.76 5.57
CA TYR A 32 -12.32 -0.10 6.87
C TYR A 32 -11.91 1.38 6.76
N PRO A 33 -12.68 2.20 6.01
CA PRO A 33 -12.30 3.57 5.72
C PRO A 33 -12.17 4.41 7.00
N GLY A 34 -10.98 4.99 7.19
CA GLY A 34 -10.67 5.83 8.35
C GLY A 34 -10.16 5.07 9.58
N GLU A 35 -10.13 3.73 9.56
CA GLU A 35 -9.60 2.92 10.66
C GLU A 35 -8.09 2.71 10.56
N PHE A 36 -7.44 2.58 11.71
CA PHE A 36 -6.02 2.21 11.79
C PHE A 36 -5.86 0.70 11.77
N VAL A 37 -4.85 0.21 11.04
CA VAL A 37 -4.39 -1.17 11.09
C VAL A 37 -3.03 -1.22 11.77
N ALA A 38 -2.85 -2.15 12.72
CA ALA A 38 -1.52 -2.37 13.27
C ALA A 38 -0.66 -3.08 12.23
N LEU A 39 0.57 -2.62 12.02
CA LEU A 39 1.43 -3.17 10.97
C LEU A 39 1.70 -4.68 11.10
N ARG A 40 1.58 -5.23 12.31
CA ARG A 40 1.71 -6.67 12.61
C ARG A 40 0.53 -7.52 12.14
N ASP A 41 -0.61 -6.88 11.88
CA ASP A 41 -1.85 -7.54 11.46
C ASP A 41 -1.97 -7.55 9.92
N ILE A 42 -1.01 -6.94 9.21
CA ILE A 42 -0.97 -6.92 7.75
C ILE A 42 -0.40 -8.25 7.24
N PRO A 43 -1.15 -9.02 6.42
CA PRO A 43 -0.69 -10.29 5.89
C PRO A 43 0.59 -10.15 5.03
N GLY A 44 1.45 -11.18 5.08
CA GLY A 44 2.65 -11.24 4.23
C GLY A 44 3.82 -10.35 4.68
N LEU A 45 3.69 -9.64 5.80
CA LEU A 45 4.84 -9.04 6.49
C LEU A 45 5.36 -9.97 7.58
N ASP A 46 6.54 -10.54 7.35
CA ASP A 46 7.34 -11.08 8.43
C ASP A 46 7.93 -9.97 9.33
N SER A 47 8.59 -10.40 10.42
CA SER A 47 9.29 -9.55 11.38
C SER A 47 10.02 -8.35 10.71
N GLY A 48 9.94 -7.16 11.34
CA GLY A 48 10.53 -5.93 10.77
C GLY A 48 9.52 -4.94 10.18
N HIS A 49 8.24 -5.05 10.53
CA HIS A 49 7.13 -4.18 10.11
C HIS A 49 7.43 -2.67 10.04
N ARG A 50 8.12 -2.12 11.06
CA ARG A 50 8.50 -0.69 11.08
C ARG A 50 9.52 -0.34 10.00
N GLN A 51 10.46 -1.24 9.71
CA GLN A 51 11.46 -1.05 8.68
C GLN A 51 10.84 -1.20 7.29
N ALA A 52 9.93 -2.16 7.11
CA ALA A 52 9.20 -2.34 5.86
C ALA A 52 8.41 -1.07 5.50
N LEU A 53 7.64 -0.50 6.44
CA LEU A 53 6.94 0.76 6.20
C LEU A 53 7.91 1.93 5.96
N GLY A 54 9.03 1.99 6.69
CA GLY A 54 10.07 2.99 6.46
C GLY A 54 10.67 2.92 5.05
N ARG A 55 10.85 1.71 4.50
CA ARG A 55 11.32 1.50 3.12
C ARG A 55 10.27 1.94 2.09
N VAL A 56 8.98 1.61 2.30
CA VAL A 56 7.88 2.11 1.45
C VAL A 56 7.91 3.63 1.43
N ARG A 57 7.86 4.25 2.61
CA ARG A 57 7.94 5.71 2.74
C ARG A 57 9.13 6.28 1.98
N LYS A 58 10.33 5.72 2.16
CA LYS A 58 11.54 6.20 1.48
C LYS A 58 11.39 6.16 -0.04
N SER A 59 10.87 5.06 -0.58
CA SER A 59 10.66 4.92 -2.04
C SER A 59 9.62 5.88 -2.59
N PHE A 60 8.59 6.22 -1.81
CA PHE A 60 7.66 7.30 -2.15
C PHE A 60 8.31 8.67 -2.04
N ASP A 61 9.01 8.99 -0.95
CA ASP A 61 9.68 10.28 -0.76
C ASP A 61 10.74 10.55 -1.86
N GLU A 62 11.37 9.51 -2.43
CA GLU A 62 12.33 9.60 -3.54
C GLU A 62 11.68 9.86 -4.91
N GLN A 63 10.51 9.28 -5.17
CA GLN A 63 9.86 9.31 -6.49
C GLN A 63 8.73 10.34 -6.56
N LEU A 64 8.00 10.52 -5.46
CA LEU A 64 6.84 11.39 -5.33
C LEU A 64 6.89 12.13 -3.97
N PRO A 65 7.75 13.17 -3.85
CA PRO A 65 7.98 13.88 -2.60
C PRO A 65 6.70 14.46 -1.99
N GLY A 66 6.50 14.22 -0.70
CA GLY A 66 5.36 14.80 0.05
C GLY A 66 4.09 13.97 0.02
N PHE A 67 3.89 13.09 -0.96
CA PHE A 67 2.71 12.22 -1.06
C PHE A 67 2.51 11.38 0.19
N TRP A 68 3.57 10.68 0.66
CA TRP A 68 3.46 9.81 1.83
C TRP A 68 2.96 10.54 3.08
N LYS A 69 3.39 11.80 3.28
CA LYS A 69 2.94 12.61 4.43
C LYS A 69 1.47 13.03 4.32
N GLN A 70 0.96 13.17 3.10
CA GLN A 70 -0.44 13.52 2.85
C GLN A 70 -1.35 12.32 3.04
N VAL A 71 -0.91 11.13 2.62
CA VAL A 71 -1.78 9.94 2.62
C VAL A 71 -1.61 9.04 3.84
N ALA A 72 -0.45 8.96 4.48
CA ALA A 72 -0.24 8.01 5.58
C ALA A 72 -0.30 8.70 6.96
N VAL A 73 -1.23 8.25 7.80
CA VAL A 73 -1.40 8.75 9.18
C VAL A 73 -1.00 7.66 10.17
N ARG A 74 -0.33 8.05 11.26
CA ARG A 74 0.06 7.16 12.36
C ARG A 74 -0.66 7.55 13.65
N ASP A 75 -1.01 6.55 14.44
CA ASP A 75 -1.67 6.73 15.74
C ASP A 75 -0.68 6.90 16.93
N GLY A 76 0.62 6.67 16.71
CA GLY A 76 1.64 6.67 17.75
C GLY A 76 1.77 5.36 18.54
N ALA A 77 0.78 4.46 18.46
CA ALA A 77 0.76 3.13 19.09
C ALA A 77 1.22 2.00 18.14
N GLY A 78 1.52 2.32 16.89
CA GLY A 78 2.01 1.38 15.88
C GLY A 78 0.99 1.05 14.79
N GLY A 79 -0.18 1.67 14.86
CA GLY A 79 -1.17 1.68 13.79
C GLY A 79 -0.82 2.67 12.67
N VAL A 80 -1.25 2.32 11.47
CA VAL A 80 -1.20 3.17 10.29
C VAL A 80 -2.57 3.16 9.62
N ARG A 81 -2.98 4.27 9.04
CA ARG A 81 -4.08 4.29 8.07
C ARG A 81 -3.70 5.10 6.85
N LEU A 82 -4.32 4.79 5.73
CA LEU A 82 -4.30 5.67 4.56
C LEU A 82 -5.49 6.63 4.63
N SER A 83 -5.21 7.92 4.46
CA SER A 83 -6.18 9.01 4.34
C SER A 83 -6.58 9.19 2.87
N VAL A 84 -7.04 8.11 2.26
CA VAL A 84 -7.52 8.04 0.87
C VAL A 84 -8.96 7.53 0.88
N ARG A 85 -9.78 7.91 -0.11
CA ARG A 85 -11.14 7.38 -0.20
C ARG A 85 -11.09 6.05 -0.94
N PRO A 86 -11.96 5.08 -0.61
CA PRO A 86 -12.01 3.81 -1.34
C PRO A 86 -12.15 3.98 -2.86
N ARG A 87 -12.98 4.93 -3.32
CA ARG A 87 -13.15 5.26 -4.75
C ARG A 87 -11.91 5.82 -5.46
N ASP A 88 -10.90 6.26 -4.71
CA ASP A 88 -9.65 6.79 -5.26
C ASP A 88 -8.61 5.66 -5.43
N ILE A 89 -8.92 4.45 -4.96
CA ILE A 89 -8.11 3.24 -5.13
C ILE A 89 -8.72 2.43 -6.28
N SER A 90 -7.88 2.06 -7.23
CA SER A 90 -8.27 1.15 -8.31
C SER A 90 -7.13 0.18 -8.58
N VAL A 91 -7.49 -0.94 -9.18
CA VAL A 91 -6.58 -2.01 -9.54
C VAL A 91 -6.83 -2.33 -10.99
N ASP A 92 -5.80 -2.21 -11.83
CA ASP A 92 -5.91 -2.50 -13.26
C ASP A 92 -5.78 -4.01 -13.50
N PRO A 93 -6.84 -4.72 -13.94
CA PRO A 93 -6.84 -6.15 -14.20
C PRO A 93 -5.74 -6.65 -15.11
N ALA A 94 -5.28 -5.82 -16.04
CA ALA A 94 -4.22 -6.17 -16.97
C ALA A 94 -2.83 -6.27 -16.28
N MET A 95 -2.67 -5.72 -15.08
CA MET A 95 -1.36 -5.66 -14.40
C MET A 95 -0.99 -6.91 -13.59
N TYR A 96 -1.86 -7.92 -13.49
CA TYR A 96 -1.61 -9.13 -12.68
C TYR A 96 -2.04 -10.46 -13.31
N GLU A 97 -2.15 -10.54 -14.64
CA GLU A 97 -2.25 -11.82 -15.35
C GLU A 97 -1.03 -12.71 -15.01
N GLY A 98 -1.23 -13.69 -14.13
CA GLY A 98 -0.22 -14.68 -13.71
C GLY A 98 0.33 -14.55 -12.28
N ASP A 99 -0.19 -13.65 -11.46
CA ASP A 99 0.24 -13.48 -10.06
C ASP A 99 -0.92 -13.69 -9.08
N ALA A 100 -0.98 -14.89 -8.48
CA ALA A 100 -2.09 -15.32 -7.62
C ALA A 100 -2.27 -14.42 -6.38
N ASP A 101 -1.18 -13.91 -5.82
CA ASP A 101 -1.23 -13.01 -4.66
C ASP A 101 -1.86 -11.65 -5.04
N MET A 102 -1.58 -11.19 -6.26
CA MET A 102 -2.12 -9.94 -6.78
C MET A 102 -3.58 -10.06 -7.21
N ARG A 103 -3.96 -11.23 -7.71
CA ARG A 103 -5.37 -11.54 -7.99
C ARG A 103 -6.20 -11.50 -6.71
N ALA A 104 -5.73 -12.11 -5.62
CA ALA A 104 -6.43 -12.05 -4.33
C ALA A 104 -6.55 -10.61 -3.79
N LEU A 105 -5.52 -9.79 -3.98
CA LEU A 105 -5.56 -8.36 -3.63
C LEU A 105 -6.58 -7.59 -4.47
N ALA A 106 -6.69 -7.89 -5.77
CA ALA A 106 -7.67 -7.28 -6.66
C ALA A 106 -9.10 -7.67 -6.28
N GLU A 107 -9.35 -8.97 -6.03
CA GLU A 107 -10.64 -9.47 -5.57
C GLU A 107 -11.05 -8.86 -4.21
N ALA A 108 -10.08 -8.49 -3.36
CA ALA A 108 -10.35 -7.77 -2.11
C ALA A 108 -10.64 -6.27 -2.31
N LEU A 109 -10.41 -5.72 -3.50
CA LEU A 109 -10.65 -4.31 -3.82
C LEU A 109 -11.91 -4.09 -4.69
N GLU A 110 -12.50 -5.16 -5.22
CA GLU A 110 -13.81 -5.20 -5.90
C GLU A 110 -14.99 -5.26 -4.91
#